data_AF-A0A373CZL4-F1
#
_entry.id   AF-A0A373CZL4-F1
#
_cell.length_a   1.000
_cell.length_b   1.000
_cell.length_c   1.000
_cell.angle_alpha   90.00
_cell.angle_beta   90.00
_cell.angle_gamma   90.00
#
_symmetry.space_group_name_H-M   'P 1'
#
loop_
_entity.id
_entity.type
_entity.pdbx_description
1 polymer ?
#
loop_
_entity_poly.entity_id
_entity_poly.type
_entity_poly.pdbx_seq_one_letter_code
_entity_poly.pdbx_strand_id
1 'polypeptide(L)'
;MYIFLQSILRMTAWPMTPPVPYSAFHILLTLFGAGFAFSFARVFGKKIRSMASPEPYFRHILFSCGVLLALMELYKQAFLYVIEFHGHFDWWYFPFQLCSIPMYICLAAPLLHSEKTLRRAATFLQDFGLLGGIMALAVPPGLMHPYWTMTLHGFLWHFTLLFLGLLSCMSGIAGHERRDYMDILPFFFLCCVIACVINIAAGPTADADMFYISPFHPSSQPVFHEIACTAGIFWGNLLYVVSMIAGGLLMHKFSSQLL
;
A
#
# COMPACT_ATOMS: atom_id res chain seq x y z
N MET A 1 -24.56 -10.64 -16.98
CA MET A 1 -23.55 -10.29 -15.95
C MET A 1 -22.82 -8.98 -16.26
N TYR A 2 -22.30 -8.79 -17.48
CA TYR A 2 -21.62 -7.55 -17.92
C TYR A 2 -22.47 -6.27 -17.76
N ILE A 3 -23.72 -6.28 -18.22
CA ILE A 3 -24.64 -5.13 -18.13
C ILE A 3 -24.94 -4.75 -16.68
N PHE A 4 -25.13 -5.74 -15.80
CA PHE A 4 -25.43 -5.50 -14.37
C PHE A 4 -24.25 -4.85 -13.64
N LEU A 5 -23.03 -5.36 -13.84
CA LEU A 5 -21.81 -4.78 -13.27
C LEU A 5 -21.59 -3.35 -13.78
N GLN A 6 -21.76 -3.14 -15.08
CA GLN A 6 -21.64 -1.81 -15.68
C GLN A 6 -22.66 -0.82 -15.11
N SER A 7 -23.90 -1.26 -14.86
CA SER A 7 -24.92 -0.41 -14.21
C SER A 7 -24.50 0.00 -12.79
N ILE A 8 -23.98 -0.92 -11.98
CA ILE A 8 -23.48 -0.61 -10.63
C ILE A 8 -22.32 0.39 -10.67
N LEU A 9 -21.36 0.19 -11.57
CA LEU A 9 -20.21 1.09 -11.71
C LEU A 9 -20.65 2.50 -12.12
N ARG A 10 -21.58 2.61 -13.07
CA ARG A 10 -22.16 3.91 -13.47
C ARG A 10 -22.94 4.57 -12.34
N MET A 11 -23.69 3.80 -11.54
CA MET A 11 -24.43 4.33 -10.39
C MET A 11 -23.51 4.88 -9.29
N THR A 12 -22.26 4.41 -9.22
CA THR A 12 -21.25 4.83 -8.23
C THR A 12 -20.22 5.81 -8.80
N ALA A 13 -20.30 6.16 -10.08
CA ALA A 13 -19.40 7.11 -10.74
C ALA A 13 -19.82 8.57 -10.47
N TRP A 14 -19.83 8.98 -9.20
CA TRP A 14 -20.24 10.33 -8.81
C TRP A 14 -19.10 11.33 -9.05
N PRO A 15 -19.26 12.25 -10.02
CA PRO A 15 -18.21 13.19 -10.36
C PRO A 15 -17.99 14.20 -9.24
N MET A 16 -16.76 14.66 -9.12
CA MET A 16 -16.36 15.76 -8.24
C MET A 16 -15.24 16.55 -8.90
N THR A 17 -15.12 17.82 -8.53
CA THR A 17 -13.86 18.53 -8.77
C THR A 17 -12.79 17.86 -7.90
N PRO A 18 -11.66 17.37 -8.47
CA PRO A 18 -10.59 16.76 -7.70
C PRO A 18 -10.16 17.67 -6.54
N PRO A 19 -10.05 17.16 -5.30
CA PRO A 19 -9.62 17.99 -4.19
C PRO A 19 -8.17 18.41 -4.41
N VAL A 20 -7.87 19.66 -4.04
CA VAL A 20 -6.49 20.14 -4.07
C VAL A 20 -5.70 19.45 -2.96
N PRO A 21 -4.49 18.89 -3.23
CA PRO A 21 -3.60 18.41 -2.20
C PRO A 21 -3.40 19.45 -1.09
N TYR A 22 -3.39 18.99 0.16
CA TYR A 22 -3.25 19.84 1.36
C TYR A 22 -4.40 20.85 1.58
N SER A 23 -5.51 20.74 0.86
CA SER A 23 -6.74 21.47 1.20
C SER A 23 -7.32 21.02 2.55
N ALA A 24 -8.26 21.81 3.09
CA ALA A 24 -8.98 21.45 4.31
C ALA A 24 -9.66 20.07 4.21
N PHE A 25 -10.22 19.74 3.04
CA PHE A 25 -10.78 18.41 2.78
C PHE A 25 -9.74 17.31 2.99
N HIS A 26 -8.57 17.44 2.36
CA HIS A 26 -7.49 16.47 2.47
C HIS A 26 -7.00 16.31 3.92
N ILE A 27 -6.73 17.42 4.60
CA ILE A 27 -6.18 17.42 5.95
C ILE A 27 -7.17 16.80 6.94
N LEU A 28 -8.43 17.24 6.91
CA LEU A 28 -9.45 16.73 7.83
C LEU A 28 -9.70 15.23 7.61
N LEU A 29 -9.89 14.81 6.35
CA LEU A 29 -10.13 13.40 6.04
C LEU A 29 -8.96 12.52 6.49
N THR A 30 -7.72 12.97 6.26
CA THR A 30 -6.51 12.26 6.69
C THR A 30 -6.40 12.18 8.20
N LEU A 31 -6.62 13.28 8.93
CA LEU A 31 -6.55 13.28 10.39
C LEU A 31 -7.61 12.37 11.02
N PHE A 32 -8.86 12.44 10.55
CA PHE A 32 -9.92 11.57 11.03
C PHE A 32 -9.62 10.11 10.71
N GLY A 33 -9.27 9.78 9.46
CA GLY A 33 -8.98 8.41 9.04
C GLY A 33 -7.79 7.80 9.76
N ALA A 34 -6.68 8.53 9.88
CA ALA A 34 -5.51 8.11 10.63
C ALA A 34 -5.82 7.96 12.13
N GLY A 35 -6.62 8.86 12.70
CA GLY A 35 -7.08 8.77 14.10
C GLY A 35 -7.91 7.51 14.35
N PHE A 36 -8.82 7.15 13.44
CA PHE A 36 -9.57 5.90 13.49
C PHE A 36 -8.65 4.68 13.35
N ALA A 37 -7.75 4.67 12.36
CA ALA A 37 -6.79 3.58 12.14
C ALA A 37 -5.94 3.32 13.40
N PHE A 38 -5.41 4.38 14.02
CA PHE A 38 -4.66 4.29 15.27
C PHE A 38 -5.51 3.79 16.44
N SER A 39 -6.73 4.31 16.60
CA SER A 39 -7.62 3.91 17.69
C SER A 39 -8.01 2.44 17.60
N PHE A 40 -8.36 1.96 16.41
CA PHE A 40 -8.63 0.54 16.16
C PHE A 40 -7.38 -0.31 16.38
N ALA A 41 -6.23 0.09 15.82
CA ALA A 41 -4.97 -0.64 16.03
C ALA A 41 -4.62 -0.77 17.51
N ARG A 42 -4.86 0.28 18.31
CA ARG A 42 -4.64 0.27 19.77
C ARG A 42 -5.59 -0.68 20.49
N VAL A 43 -6.89 -0.66 20.15
CA VAL A 43 -7.90 -1.53 20.78
C VAL A 43 -7.64 -3.01 20.44
N PHE A 44 -7.47 -3.31 19.14
CA PHE A 44 -7.20 -4.69 18.71
C PHE A 44 -5.82 -5.17 19.14
N GLY A 45 -4.80 -4.33 19.08
CA GLY A 45 -3.44 -4.65 19.53
C GLY A 45 -3.38 -5.01 21.02
N LYS A 46 -4.06 -4.25 21.89
CA LYS A 46 -4.20 -4.59 23.31
C LYS A 46 -4.89 -5.94 23.51
N LYS A 47 -5.99 -6.16 22.79
CA LYS A 47 -6.73 -7.43 22.84
C LYS A 47 -5.85 -8.60 22.41
N ILE A 48 -5.10 -8.47 21.32
CA ILE A 48 -4.16 -9.49 20.83
C ILE A 48 -3.10 -9.79 21.89
N ARG A 49 -2.46 -8.76 22.46
CA ARG A 49 -1.40 -8.94 23.46
C ARG A 49 -1.88 -9.66 24.73
N SER A 50 -3.15 -9.49 25.10
CA SER A 50 -3.73 -10.18 26.27
C SER A 50 -4.05 -11.66 26.05
N MET A 51 -3.95 -12.17 24.81
CA MET A 51 -4.28 -13.56 24.49
C MET A 51 -3.10 -14.50 24.75
N ALA A 52 -3.41 -15.72 25.21
CA ALA A 52 -2.41 -16.78 25.36
C ALA A 52 -1.90 -17.32 24.01
N SER A 53 -2.75 -17.33 22.97
CA SER A 53 -2.37 -17.64 21.58
C SER A 53 -2.91 -16.55 20.65
N PRO A 54 -2.12 -15.49 20.39
CA PRO A 54 -2.55 -14.35 19.59
C PRO A 54 -2.58 -14.62 18.07
N GLU A 55 -1.83 -15.60 17.59
CA GLU A 55 -1.55 -15.82 16.16
C GLU A 55 -2.81 -16.13 15.34
N PRO A 56 -3.73 -17.02 15.77
CA PRO A 56 -4.94 -17.30 14.99
C PRO A 56 -5.84 -16.07 14.83
N TYR A 57 -6.00 -15.29 15.89
CA TYR A 57 -6.84 -14.09 15.88
C TYR A 57 -6.22 -12.99 15.02
N PHE A 58 -4.91 -12.79 15.12
CA PHE A 58 -4.18 -11.84 14.26
C PHE A 58 -4.27 -12.23 12.78
N ARG A 59 -4.02 -13.52 12.43
CA ARG A 59 -4.18 -14.01 11.06
C ARG A 59 -5.59 -13.79 10.52
N HIS A 60 -6.62 -13.94 11.34
CA HIS A 60 -7.99 -13.71 10.93
C HIS A 60 -8.25 -12.22 10.60
N ILE A 61 -7.72 -11.30 11.41
CA ILE A 61 -7.79 -9.86 11.12
C ILE A 61 -7.06 -9.54 9.81
N LEU A 62 -5.81 -10.03 9.66
CA LEU A 62 -5.04 -9.84 8.43
C LEU A 62 -5.82 -10.35 7.22
N PHE A 63 -6.31 -11.60 7.26
CA PHE A 63 -7.07 -12.17 6.16
C PHE A 63 -8.33 -11.38 5.82
N SER A 64 -9.08 -10.92 6.84
CA SER A 64 -10.27 -10.11 6.64
C SER A 64 -9.95 -8.78 5.94
N CYS A 65 -8.88 -8.10 6.36
CA CYS A 65 -8.38 -6.90 5.69
C CYS A 65 -7.88 -7.20 4.28
N GLY A 66 -7.22 -8.34 4.06
CA GLY A 66 -6.77 -8.78 2.74
C GLY A 66 -7.92 -8.99 1.77
N VAL A 67 -9.01 -9.63 2.21
CA VAL A 67 -10.24 -9.79 1.43
C VAL A 67 -10.88 -8.44 1.14
N LEU A 68 -10.97 -7.54 2.13
CA LEU A 68 -11.49 -6.18 1.93
C LEU A 68 -10.69 -5.44 0.85
N LEU A 69 -9.36 -5.43 0.97
CA LEU A 69 -8.46 -4.79 0.00
C LEU A 69 -8.59 -5.43 -1.38
N ALA A 70 -8.71 -6.76 -1.47
CA ALA A 70 -8.91 -7.45 -2.75
C ALA A 70 -10.22 -7.05 -3.43
N LEU A 71 -11.32 -6.99 -2.68
CA LEU A 71 -12.61 -6.54 -3.22
C LEU A 71 -12.56 -5.07 -3.64
N MET A 72 -11.90 -4.22 -2.85
CA MET A 72 -11.64 -2.83 -3.21
C MET A 72 -10.84 -2.75 -4.51
N GLU A 73 -9.75 -3.50 -4.64
CA GLU A 73 -8.89 -3.53 -5.83
C GLU A 73 -9.67 -3.99 -7.06
N LEU A 74 -10.45 -5.06 -6.96
CA LEU A 74 -11.32 -5.53 -8.04
C LEU A 74 -12.34 -4.46 -8.46
N TYR A 75 -12.94 -3.76 -7.50
CA TYR A 75 -13.83 -2.63 -7.79
C TYR A 75 -13.07 -1.51 -8.52
N LYS A 76 -11.90 -1.12 -8.03
CA LYS A 76 -11.04 -0.08 -8.63
C LYS A 76 -10.70 -0.42 -10.09
N GLN A 77 -10.22 -1.64 -10.33
CA GLN A 77 -9.87 -2.12 -11.68
C GLN A 77 -11.09 -2.11 -12.61
N ALA A 78 -12.24 -2.59 -12.13
CA ALA A 78 -13.47 -2.58 -12.92
C ALA A 78 -13.97 -1.15 -13.21
N PHE A 79 -13.87 -0.24 -12.23
CA PHE A 79 -14.25 1.16 -12.37
C PHE A 79 -13.39 1.85 -13.42
N LEU A 80 -12.07 1.77 -13.29
CA LEU A 80 -11.12 2.37 -14.22
C LEU A 80 -11.32 1.85 -15.65
N TYR A 81 -11.41 0.53 -15.81
CA TYR A 81 -11.60 -0.08 -17.12
C TYR A 81 -12.91 0.35 -17.79
N VAL A 82 -14.04 0.35 -17.06
CA VAL A 82 -15.37 0.59 -17.66
C VAL A 82 -15.71 2.07 -17.77
N ILE A 83 -15.38 2.87 -16.76
CA ILE A 83 -15.82 4.27 -16.62
C ILE A 83 -14.77 5.22 -17.18
N GLU A 84 -13.51 5.07 -16.79
CA GLU A 84 -12.46 6.06 -17.06
C GLU A 84 -11.74 5.80 -18.40
N PHE A 85 -11.42 4.53 -18.69
CA PHE A 85 -10.64 4.15 -19.87
C PHE A 85 -11.44 3.44 -20.96
N HIS A 86 -12.78 3.45 -20.87
CA HIS A 86 -13.68 3.02 -21.94
C HIS A 86 -13.38 1.63 -22.55
N GLY A 87 -12.96 0.67 -21.74
CA GLY A 87 -12.63 -0.69 -22.15
C GLY A 87 -11.15 -0.91 -22.48
N HIS A 88 -10.28 0.06 -22.17
CA HIS A 88 -8.83 -0.09 -22.26
C HIS A 88 -8.23 -0.29 -20.87
N PHE A 89 -7.28 -1.21 -20.76
CA PHE A 89 -6.55 -1.44 -19.52
C PHE A 89 -5.33 -0.50 -19.46
N ASP A 90 -5.22 0.24 -18.37
CA ASP A 90 -4.08 1.11 -18.08
C ASP A 90 -3.12 0.42 -17.11
N TRP A 91 -1.89 0.16 -17.57
CA TRP A 91 -0.88 -0.56 -16.80
C TRP A 91 -0.34 0.24 -15.61
N TRP A 92 -0.49 1.56 -15.59
CA TRP A 92 -0.18 2.38 -14.43
C TRP A 92 -0.90 1.89 -13.18
N TYR A 93 -2.14 1.44 -13.35
CA TYR A 93 -3.01 1.00 -12.26
C TYR A 93 -2.86 -0.48 -11.91
N PHE A 94 -1.95 -1.22 -12.56
CA PHE A 94 -1.70 -2.62 -12.23
C PHE A 94 -1.38 -2.75 -10.71
N PRO A 95 -1.98 -3.71 -9.99
CA PRO A 95 -1.95 -3.76 -8.52
C PRO A 95 -0.64 -4.25 -7.93
N PHE A 96 0.51 -3.74 -8.38
CA PHE A 96 1.82 -4.14 -7.89
C PHE A 96 2.67 -2.94 -7.49
N GLN A 97 2.04 -1.97 -6.83
CA GLN A 97 2.72 -0.90 -6.11
C GLN A 97 3.05 -1.36 -4.67
N LEU A 98 3.91 -0.61 -3.97
CA LEU A 98 4.27 -0.97 -2.58
C LEU A 98 3.04 -1.03 -1.67
N CYS A 99 2.10 -0.10 -1.86
CA CYS A 99 0.83 -0.06 -1.14
C CYS A 99 -0.10 -1.24 -1.49
N SER A 100 0.16 -1.96 -2.58
CA SER A 100 -0.56 -3.18 -2.96
C SER A 100 -0.04 -4.43 -2.26
N ILE A 101 1.25 -4.47 -1.88
CA ILE A 101 1.88 -5.65 -1.25
C ILE A 101 1.17 -6.10 0.04
N PRO A 102 0.76 -5.20 0.95
CA PRO A 102 0.00 -5.59 2.13
C PRO A 102 -1.25 -6.43 1.84
N MET A 103 -1.97 -6.15 0.73
CA MET A 103 -3.14 -6.95 0.33
C MET A 103 -2.74 -8.41 0.10
N TYR A 104 -1.68 -8.66 -0.67
CA TYR A 104 -1.21 -10.01 -0.96
C TYR A 104 -0.72 -10.74 0.29
N ILE A 105 0.05 -10.07 1.14
CA ILE A 105 0.48 -10.62 2.44
C ILE A 105 -0.74 -11.02 3.28
N CYS A 106 -1.73 -10.15 3.35
CA CYS A 106 -2.94 -10.35 4.14
C CYS A 106 -3.81 -11.49 3.59
N LEU A 107 -3.98 -11.59 2.27
CA LEU A 107 -4.67 -12.73 1.64
C LEU A 107 -3.96 -14.05 1.90
N ALA A 108 -2.62 -14.04 1.93
CA ALA A 108 -1.80 -15.20 2.25
C ALA A 108 -1.76 -15.52 3.76
N ALA A 109 -2.32 -14.67 4.64
CA ALA A 109 -2.22 -14.83 6.09
C ALA A 109 -2.66 -16.20 6.64
N PRO A 110 -3.70 -16.87 6.11
CA PRO A 110 -4.08 -18.22 6.55
C PRO A 110 -2.99 -19.27 6.32
N LEU A 111 -2.08 -19.04 5.37
CA LEU A 111 -0.98 -19.94 5.01
C LEU A 111 0.29 -19.69 5.86
N LEU A 112 0.31 -18.60 6.64
CA LEU A 112 1.44 -18.22 7.51
C LEU A 112 1.38 -18.99 8.83
N HIS A 113 1.57 -20.30 8.76
CA HIS A 113 1.48 -21.19 9.92
C HIS A 113 2.66 -21.06 10.88
N SER A 114 3.86 -20.76 10.37
CA SER A 114 5.06 -20.60 11.19
C SER A 114 5.09 -19.22 11.85
N GLU A 115 5.35 -19.18 13.15
CA GLU A 115 5.57 -17.92 13.91
C GLU A 115 6.60 -17.03 13.23
N LYS A 116 7.69 -17.62 12.69
CA LYS A 116 8.72 -16.87 11.97
C LYS A 116 8.18 -16.22 10.70
N THR A 117 7.34 -16.92 9.94
CA THR A 117 6.73 -16.35 8.71
C THR A 117 5.71 -15.28 9.04
N LEU A 118 4.91 -15.47 10.09
CA LEU A 118 3.93 -14.49 10.55
C LEU A 118 4.61 -13.23 11.10
N ARG A 119 5.69 -13.39 11.87
CA ARG A 119 6.53 -12.30 12.36
C ARG A 119 7.13 -11.50 11.21
N ARG A 120 7.71 -12.16 10.20
CA ARG A 120 8.25 -11.48 9.00
C ARG A 120 7.18 -10.70 8.25
N ALA A 121 5.99 -11.29 8.06
CA ALA A 121 4.86 -10.62 7.44
C ALA A 121 4.42 -9.38 8.26
N ALA A 122 4.29 -9.53 9.57
CA ALA A 122 3.95 -8.44 10.49
C ALA A 122 5.00 -7.33 10.48
N THR A 123 6.30 -7.66 10.52
CA THR A 123 7.39 -6.67 10.41
C THR A 123 7.37 -5.96 9.06
N PHE A 124 7.11 -6.66 7.95
CA PHE A 124 6.98 -6.01 6.65
C PHE A 124 5.80 -5.01 6.61
N LEU A 125 4.64 -5.39 7.17
CA LEU A 125 3.48 -4.50 7.29
C LEU A 125 3.76 -3.30 8.19
N GLN A 126 4.45 -3.52 9.32
CA GLN A 126 4.88 -2.47 10.23
C GLN A 126 5.83 -1.47 9.56
N ASP A 127 6.79 -1.95 8.77
CA ASP A 127 7.86 -1.09 8.26
C ASP A 127 7.50 -0.52 6.89
N PHE A 128 7.43 -1.37 5.86
CA PHE A 128 7.17 -0.96 4.49
C PHE A 128 5.69 -0.65 4.24
N GLY A 129 4.78 -1.42 4.86
CA GLY A 129 3.34 -1.18 4.75
C GLY A 129 2.94 0.17 5.34
N LEU A 130 3.45 0.48 6.54
CA LEU A 130 3.20 1.77 7.20
C LEU A 130 3.88 2.92 6.43
N LEU A 131 5.13 2.75 5.99
CA LEU A 131 5.82 3.74 5.16
C LEU A 131 5.01 4.08 3.90
N GLY A 132 4.56 3.06 3.14
CA GLY A 132 3.74 3.26 1.96
C GLY A 132 2.41 3.94 2.26
N GLY A 133 1.75 3.53 3.35
CA GLY A 133 0.51 4.14 3.84
C GLY A 133 0.66 5.63 4.15
N ILE A 134 1.71 6.00 4.90
CA ILE A 134 1.97 7.40 5.29
C ILE A 134 2.39 8.22 4.07
N MET A 135 3.32 7.74 3.25
CA MET A 135 3.87 8.52 2.13
C MET A 135 2.80 8.83 1.08
N ALA A 136 1.88 7.90 0.79
CA ALA A 136 0.79 8.16 -0.14
C ALA A 136 -0.22 9.21 0.37
N LEU A 137 -0.44 9.28 1.69
CA LEU A 137 -1.26 10.33 2.31
C LEU A 137 -0.49 11.67 2.38
N ALA A 138 0.83 11.63 2.55
CA ALA A 138 1.67 12.83 2.56
C ALA A 138 1.86 13.43 1.15
N VAL A 139 1.87 12.60 0.11
CA VAL A 139 2.02 12.97 -1.30
C VAL A 139 0.81 12.41 -2.08
N PRO A 140 -0.36 13.08 -1.99
CA PRO A 140 -1.63 12.50 -2.40
C PRO A 140 -2.08 12.71 -3.86
N PRO A 141 -1.29 13.21 -4.86
CA PRO A 141 -1.82 13.39 -6.21
C PRO A 141 -2.50 12.14 -6.79
N GLY A 142 -1.97 10.95 -6.50
CA GLY A 142 -2.56 9.66 -6.92
C GLY A 142 -3.82 9.24 -6.16
N LEU A 143 -4.28 10.01 -5.15
CA LEU A 143 -5.52 9.77 -4.40
C LEU A 143 -6.66 10.72 -4.81
N MET A 144 -6.34 11.80 -5.52
CA MET A 144 -7.29 12.88 -5.85
C MET A 144 -7.90 12.65 -7.23
N HIS A 145 -8.94 11.83 -7.28
CA HIS A 145 -9.63 11.47 -8.52
C HIS A 145 -10.81 12.42 -8.81
N PRO A 146 -11.23 12.54 -10.08
CA PRO A 146 -12.44 13.27 -10.46
C PRO A 146 -13.76 12.57 -10.06
N TYR A 147 -13.69 11.53 -9.22
CA TYR A 147 -14.83 10.78 -8.71
C TYR A 147 -14.76 10.63 -7.19
N TRP A 148 -15.88 10.86 -6.51
CA TRP A 148 -15.99 10.70 -5.04
C TRP A 148 -15.61 9.30 -4.59
N THR A 149 -16.12 8.28 -5.28
CA THR A 149 -15.91 6.87 -4.93
C THR A 149 -14.46 6.46 -5.08
N MET A 150 -13.77 6.89 -6.15
CA MET A 150 -12.35 6.62 -6.35
C MET A 150 -11.47 7.36 -5.34
N THR A 151 -11.78 8.63 -5.05
CA THR A 151 -11.06 9.39 -4.03
C THR A 151 -11.21 8.73 -2.65
N LEU A 152 -12.44 8.45 -2.22
CA LEU A 152 -12.70 7.80 -0.93
C LEU A 152 -12.13 6.38 -0.86
N HIS A 153 -12.17 5.64 -1.97
CA HIS A 153 -11.51 4.34 -2.09
C HIS A 153 -10.01 4.47 -1.79
N GLY A 154 -9.32 5.43 -2.43
CA GLY A 154 -7.89 5.66 -2.22
C GLY A 154 -7.56 5.97 -0.77
N PHE A 155 -8.33 6.83 -0.11
CA PHE A 155 -8.16 7.10 1.32
C PHE A 155 -8.41 5.88 2.20
N LEU A 156 -9.52 5.17 1.99
CA LEU A 156 -9.87 3.99 2.77
C LEU A 156 -8.82 2.86 2.63
N TRP A 157 -8.26 2.71 1.43
CA TRP A 157 -7.15 1.80 1.17
C TRP A 157 -5.98 2.11 2.10
N HIS A 158 -5.51 3.36 2.09
CA HIS A 158 -4.34 3.77 2.88
C HIS A 158 -4.62 3.81 4.38
N PHE A 159 -5.84 4.12 4.82
CA PHE A 159 -6.23 3.98 6.22
C PHE A 159 -6.20 2.52 6.69
N THR A 160 -6.57 1.58 5.83
CA THR A 160 -6.45 0.14 6.11
C THR A 160 -4.97 -0.26 6.21
N LEU A 161 -4.09 0.27 5.36
CA LEU A 161 -2.65 0.05 5.46
C LEU A 161 -2.06 0.60 6.77
N LEU A 162 -2.43 1.83 7.15
CA LEU A 162 -2.05 2.41 8.44
C LEU A 162 -2.51 1.53 9.60
N PHE A 163 -3.76 1.07 9.58
CA PHE A 163 -4.30 0.16 10.58
C PHE A 163 -3.48 -1.13 10.64
N LEU A 164 -3.18 -1.77 9.51
CA LEU A 164 -2.41 -3.02 9.45
C LEU A 164 -0.97 -2.85 9.98
N GLY A 165 -0.29 -1.78 9.59
CA GLY A 165 1.07 -1.50 10.06
C GLY A 165 1.11 -1.20 11.56
N LEU A 166 0.21 -0.33 12.04
CA LEU A 166 0.09 -0.01 13.46
C LEU A 166 -0.36 -1.22 14.29
N LEU A 167 -1.30 -2.03 13.80
CA LEU A 167 -1.74 -3.25 14.48
C LEU A 167 -0.58 -4.25 14.61
N SER A 168 0.20 -4.43 13.54
CA SER A 168 1.37 -5.30 13.53
C SER A 168 2.39 -4.88 14.60
N CYS A 169 2.67 -3.57 14.70
CA CYS A 169 3.49 -2.99 15.76
C CYS A 169 2.88 -3.22 17.16
N MET A 170 1.63 -2.82 17.36
CA MET A 170 1.01 -2.77 18.70
C MET A 170 0.61 -4.16 19.24
N SER A 171 0.45 -5.15 18.36
CA SER A 171 0.16 -6.54 18.73
C SER A 171 1.34 -7.24 19.41
N GLY A 172 2.57 -6.77 19.18
CA GLY A 172 3.80 -7.43 19.64
C GLY A 172 4.20 -8.66 18.81
N ILE A 173 3.53 -8.93 17.69
CA ILE A 173 3.85 -10.05 16.78
C ILE A 173 5.01 -9.67 15.84
N ALA A 174 5.08 -8.41 15.42
CA ALA A 174 6.19 -7.91 14.63
C ALA A 174 7.51 -7.99 15.42
N GLY A 175 8.59 -8.24 14.70
CA GLY A 175 9.94 -8.16 15.26
C GLY A 175 10.44 -6.73 15.41
N HIS A 176 11.35 -6.53 16.37
CA HIS A 176 11.89 -5.24 16.78
C HIS A 176 13.43 -5.17 16.74
N GLU A 177 14.09 -6.31 16.53
CA GLU A 177 15.54 -6.36 16.43
C GLU A 177 15.99 -5.97 15.03
N ARG A 178 17.24 -5.50 14.89
CA ARG A 178 17.83 -5.24 13.57
C ARG A 178 17.80 -6.48 12.67
N ARG A 179 17.91 -7.67 13.25
CA ARG A 179 17.82 -8.95 12.53
C ARG A 179 16.45 -9.13 11.88
N ASP A 180 15.38 -8.76 12.56
CA ASP A 180 14.01 -8.88 12.02
C ASP A 180 13.84 -7.99 10.78
N TYR A 181 14.39 -6.78 10.81
CA TYR A 181 14.42 -5.89 9.66
C TYR A 181 15.22 -6.48 8.49
N MET A 182 16.41 -7.04 8.76
CA MET A 182 17.20 -7.70 7.71
C MET A 182 16.50 -8.93 7.12
N ASP A 183 15.68 -9.62 7.92
CA ASP A 183 14.93 -10.81 7.51
C ASP A 183 13.80 -10.50 6.51
N ILE A 184 13.29 -9.25 6.46
CA ILE A 184 12.24 -8.84 5.52
C ILE A 184 12.79 -8.25 4.20
N LEU A 185 14.06 -7.82 4.18
CA LEU A 185 14.68 -7.23 2.97
C LEU A 185 14.68 -8.17 1.75
N PRO A 186 14.97 -9.48 1.86
CA PRO A 186 14.92 -10.37 0.71
C PRO A 186 13.54 -10.39 0.04
N PHE A 187 12.46 -10.31 0.83
CA PHE A 187 11.11 -10.23 0.30
C PHE A 187 10.84 -8.88 -0.38
N PHE A 188 11.30 -7.77 0.19
CA PHE A 188 11.25 -6.46 -0.46
C PHE A 188 11.97 -6.46 -1.82
N PHE A 189 13.21 -6.98 -1.87
CA PHE A 189 13.96 -7.08 -3.12
C PHE A 189 13.28 -7.98 -4.14
N LEU A 190 12.67 -9.09 -3.71
CA LEU A 190 11.86 -9.94 -4.59
C LEU A 190 10.70 -9.14 -5.21
N CYS A 191 9.99 -8.33 -4.42
CA CYS A 191 8.97 -7.43 -4.95
C CYS A 191 9.54 -6.44 -5.96
N CYS A 192 10.70 -5.81 -5.69
CA CYS A 192 11.34 -4.92 -6.66
C CYS A 192 11.70 -5.64 -7.98
N VAL A 193 12.19 -6.88 -7.91
CA VAL A 193 12.49 -7.68 -9.11
C VAL A 193 11.22 -7.97 -9.90
N ILE A 194 10.14 -8.39 -9.23
CA ILE A 194 8.86 -8.65 -9.89
C ILE A 194 8.30 -7.37 -10.53
N ALA A 195 8.36 -6.23 -9.83
CA ALA A 195 7.95 -4.93 -10.36
C ALA A 195 8.73 -4.57 -11.62
N CYS A 196 10.05 -4.76 -11.63
CA CYS A 196 10.89 -4.55 -12.80
C CYS A 196 10.50 -5.46 -13.97
N VAL A 197 10.24 -6.75 -13.71
CA VAL A 197 9.77 -7.69 -14.73
C VAL A 197 8.42 -7.25 -15.32
N ILE A 198 7.48 -6.80 -14.49
CA ILE A 198 6.18 -6.28 -14.96
C ILE A 198 6.39 -5.05 -15.84
N ASN A 199 7.20 -4.09 -15.40
CA ASN A 199 7.46 -2.86 -16.17
C ASN A 199 8.08 -3.19 -17.53
N ILE A 200 9.06 -4.10 -17.58
CA ILE A 200 9.68 -4.55 -18.83
C ILE A 200 8.67 -5.29 -19.72
N ALA A 201 7.85 -6.18 -19.15
CA ALA A 201 6.90 -7.00 -19.88
C ALA A 201 5.72 -6.19 -20.45
N ALA A 202 5.27 -5.15 -19.74
CA ALA A 202 4.26 -4.21 -20.23
C ALA A 202 4.79 -3.39 -21.42
N GLY A 203 6.10 -3.13 -21.44
CA GLY A 203 6.79 -2.45 -22.53
C GLY A 203 6.82 -0.93 -22.36
N PRO A 204 7.62 -0.23 -23.19
CA PRO A 204 7.92 1.20 -23.02
C PRO A 204 6.73 2.13 -23.33
N THR A 205 5.72 1.65 -24.05
CA THR A 205 4.55 2.46 -24.45
C THR A 205 3.35 2.28 -23.54
N ALA A 206 3.46 1.45 -22.50
CA ALA A 206 2.37 1.10 -21.60
C ALA A 206 2.31 1.98 -20.34
N ASP A 207 3.28 2.88 -20.14
CA ASP A 207 3.41 3.74 -18.95
C ASP A 207 3.34 2.97 -17.63
N ALA A 208 3.78 1.71 -17.64
CA ALA A 208 3.81 0.87 -16.45
C ALA A 208 4.92 1.32 -15.49
N ASP A 209 4.56 1.61 -14.24
CA ASP A 209 5.49 2.12 -13.22
C ASP A 209 5.32 1.42 -11.87
N MET A 210 5.38 0.09 -11.89
CA MET A 210 5.33 -0.71 -10.68
C MET A 210 6.48 -0.35 -9.76
N PHE A 211 6.15 -0.09 -8.50
CA PHE A 211 7.09 0.42 -7.49
C PHE A 211 7.77 1.73 -7.87
N TYR A 212 7.28 2.50 -8.85
CA TYR A 212 7.92 3.73 -9.32
C TYR A 212 9.36 3.54 -9.84
N ILE A 213 9.66 2.34 -10.34
CA ILE A 213 11.00 1.93 -10.82
C ILE A 213 10.97 1.46 -12.29
N SER A 214 10.15 2.09 -13.14
CA SER A 214 10.17 1.83 -14.59
C SER A 214 11.57 2.07 -15.19
N PRO A 215 12.09 1.17 -16.05
CA PRO A 215 13.36 1.39 -16.73
C PRO A 215 13.23 2.32 -17.96
N PHE A 216 11.99 2.68 -18.35
CA PHE A 216 11.71 3.36 -19.61
C PHE A 216 11.47 4.86 -19.47
N HIS A 217 10.97 5.30 -18.32
CA HIS A 217 10.70 6.72 -18.05
C HIS A 217 11.08 7.10 -16.61
N PRO A 218 11.30 8.39 -16.33
CA PRO A 218 11.49 8.88 -14.98
C PRO A 218 10.34 8.48 -14.04
N SER A 219 10.68 8.23 -12.77
CA SER A 219 9.74 7.98 -11.68
C SER A 219 8.71 9.11 -11.56
N SER A 220 7.46 8.82 -11.19
CA SER A 220 6.48 9.87 -10.86
C SER A 220 6.69 10.51 -9.48
N GLN A 221 7.61 9.96 -8.68
CA GLN A 221 7.93 10.51 -7.36
C GLN A 221 8.77 11.79 -7.51
N PRO A 222 8.31 12.96 -7.02
CA PRO A 222 8.86 14.26 -7.43
C PRO A 222 10.39 14.39 -7.31
N VAL A 223 10.96 13.96 -6.19
CA VAL A 223 12.42 14.06 -5.95
C VAL A 223 13.20 13.11 -6.86
N PHE A 224 12.70 11.89 -7.05
CA PHE A 224 13.39 10.87 -7.86
C PHE A 224 13.20 11.11 -9.35
N HIS A 225 12.12 11.78 -9.74
CA HIS A 225 11.90 12.30 -11.09
C HIS A 225 13.03 13.23 -11.52
N GLU A 226 13.31 14.26 -10.72
CA GLU A 226 14.36 15.25 -11.01
C GLU A 226 15.75 14.60 -11.10
N ILE A 227 16.02 13.65 -10.20
CA ILE A 227 17.27 12.88 -10.22
C ILE A 227 17.36 12.03 -11.50
N ALA A 228 16.27 11.37 -11.90
CA ALA A 228 16.23 10.59 -13.14
C ALA A 228 16.45 11.47 -14.38
N CYS A 229 15.87 12.68 -14.41
CA CYS A 229 16.06 13.64 -15.49
C CYS A 229 17.49 14.21 -15.54
N THR A 230 18.17 14.35 -14.40
CA THR A 230 19.51 14.95 -14.32
C THR A 230 20.64 13.93 -14.47
N ALA A 231 20.54 12.80 -13.75
CA ALA A 231 21.59 11.78 -13.66
C ALA A 231 21.28 10.50 -14.46
N GLY A 232 20.05 10.33 -14.92
CA GLY A 232 19.58 9.15 -15.66
C GLY A 232 18.65 8.25 -14.83
N ILE A 233 17.73 7.57 -15.53
CA ILE A 233 16.64 6.75 -14.96
C ILE A 233 17.16 5.70 -13.97
N PHE A 234 18.26 5.01 -14.33
CA PHE A 234 18.86 4.00 -13.45
C PHE A 234 19.22 4.55 -12.07
N TRP A 235 19.83 5.74 -12.01
CA TRP A 235 20.24 6.35 -10.75
C TRP A 235 19.05 6.87 -9.95
N GLY A 236 18.02 7.40 -10.61
CA GLY A 236 16.76 7.76 -9.98
C GLY A 236 16.10 6.56 -9.30
N ASN A 237 15.99 5.43 -10.01
CA ASN A 237 15.39 4.21 -9.50
C ASN A 237 16.23 3.57 -8.38
N LEU A 238 17.56 3.55 -8.52
CA LEU A 238 18.46 3.02 -7.49
C LEU A 238 18.33 3.83 -6.19
N LEU A 239 18.35 5.16 -6.29
CA LEU A 239 18.19 6.04 -5.13
C LEU A 239 16.80 5.89 -4.51
N TYR A 240 15.75 5.73 -5.32
CA TYR A 240 14.40 5.43 -4.82
C TYR A 240 14.40 4.16 -3.96
N VAL A 241 14.95 3.04 -4.46
CA VAL A 241 15.01 1.77 -3.73
C VAL A 241 15.83 1.91 -2.44
N VAL A 242 16.96 2.62 -2.47
CA VAL A 242 17.78 2.88 -1.28
C VAL A 242 17.02 3.74 -0.27
N SER A 243 16.29 4.76 -0.71
CA SER A 243 15.45 5.60 0.14
C SER A 243 14.30 4.80 0.77
N MET A 244 13.71 3.86 0.05
CA MET A 244 12.69 2.96 0.59
C MET A 244 13.24 2.06 1.70
N ILE A 245 14.45 1.50 1.52
CA ILE A 245 15.15 0.75 2.56
C ILE A 245 15.43 1.66 3.76
N ALA A 246 16.02 2.84 3.55
CA ALA A 246 16.29 3.78 4.62
C ALA A 246 15.01 4.18 5.39
N GLY A 247 13.92 4.47 4.68
CA GLY A 247 12.61 4.77 5.25
C GLY A 247 12.03 3.61 6.06
N GLY A 248 12.10 2.39 5.53
CA GLY A 248 11.66 1.19 6.26
C GLY A 248 12.47 0.97 7.55
N LEU A 249 13.79 1.21 7.51
CA LEU A 249 14.63 1.13 8.70
C LEU A 249 14.28 2.20 9.74
N LEU A 250 13.91 3.41 9.29
CA LEU A 250 13.42 4.45 10.19
C LEU A 250 12.10 4.05 10.84
N MET A 251 11.15 3.51 10.07
CA MET A 251 9.89 2.98 10.61
C MET A 251 10.14 1.88 11.64
N HIS A 252 11.02 0.93 11.32
CA HIS A 252 11.39 -0.16 12.25
C HIS A 252 11.92 0.39 13.58
N LYS A 253 12.81 1.40 13.54
CA LYS A 253 13.34 2.04 14.75
C LYS A 253 12.26 2.75 15.56
N PHE A 254 11.35 3.48 14.91
CA PHE A 254 10.24 4.15 15.59
C PHE A 254 9.28 3.15 16.22
N SER A 255 8.94 2.08 15.51
CA SER A 255 8.06 1.01 16.01
C SER A 255 8.65 0.29 17.20
N SER A 256 9.96 0.05 17.22
CA SER A 256 10.66 -0.54 18.38
C SER A 256 10.70 0.37 19.62
N GLN A 257 10.43 1.67 19.49
CA GLN A 257 10.33 2.60 20.61
C GLN A 257 8.89 2.82 21.11
N LEU A 258 7.90 2.38 20.34
CA LEU A 258 6.47 2.63 20.58
C LEU A 258 5.82 1.58 21.51
N LEU A 259 6.58 0.57 21.93
CA LEU A 259 6.19 -0.56 22.77
C LEU A 259 6.85 -0.50 24.15
#